data_AF-A0A4U5UAX5-F1
#
_entry.id   AF-A0A4U5UAX5-F1
#
_cell.length_a   1.000
_cell.length_b   1.000
_cell.length_c   1.000
_cell.angle_alpha   90.00
_cell.angle_beta   90.00
_cell.angle_gamma   90.00
#
_symmetry.space_group_name_H-M   'P 1'
#
loop_
_entity.id
_entity.type
_entity.pdbx_description
1 polymer ?
#
loop_
_entity_poly.entity_id
_entity_poly.type
_entity_poly.pdbx_seq_one_letter_code
_entity_poly.pdbx_strand_id
1 'polypeptide(L)'
;MAGRPFGLVILLNYLDTEGSVFQTAIYNQTVTITELEEGLDGETMFMYIFLVGLVALMLFGMYQVLETRTKKRLPVKIEKGTGGMSDVDISWIPQETLNVMNKASPKASPRKRTNRAAGADQ
;
A
#
# COMPACT_ATOMS: atom_id res chain seq x y z
N MET A 1 -21.55 -33.76 -7.06
CA MET A 1 -20.62 -33.75 -8.21
C MET A 1 -21.24 -34.59 -9.33
N ALA A 2 -21.84 -33.95 -10.33
CA ALA A 2 -22.29 -34.64 -11.53
C ALA A 2 -21.16 -34.52 -12.56
N GLY A 3 -20.54 -35.65 -12.91
CA GLY A 3 -19.42 -35.67 -13.87
C GLY A 3 -19.85 -35.34 -15.30
N ARG A 4 -18.88 -35.17 -16.20
CA ARG A 4 -19.14 -34.87 -17.60
C ARG A 4 -19.53 -36.15 -18.37
N PRO A 5 -20.61 -36.15 -19.17
CA PRO A 5 -20.96 -37.29 -20.01
C PRO A 5 -20.08 -37.36 -21.25
N PHE A 6 -19.56 -38.56 -21.54
CA PHE A 6 -18.78 -38.87 -22.73
C PHE A 6 -19.30 -40.13 -23.40
N GLY A 7 -19.32 -40.16 -24.74
CA GLY A 7 -19.56 -41.39 -25.47
C GLY A 7 -18.34 -42.30 -25.40
N LEU A 8 -18.52 -43.55 -24.94
CA LEU A 8 -17.48 -44.57 -24.91
C LEU A 8 -17.86 -45.70 -25.86
N VAL A 9 -17.00 -45.95 -26.85
CA VAL A 9 -17.12 -47.07 -27.78
C VAL A 9 -15.92 -48.00 -27.60
N ILE A 10 -16.18 -49.27 -27.28
CA ILE A 10 -15.15 -50.31 -27.17
C ILE A 10 -15.30 -51.26 -28.35
N LEU A 11 -14.26 -51.33 -29.16
CA LEU A 11 -14.19 -52.16 -30.36
C LEU A 11 -13.32 -53.38 -30.07
N LEU A 12 -13.90 -54.56 -30.13
CA LEU A 12 -13.19 -55.84 -30.05
C LEU A 12 -12.77 -56.25 -31.46
N ASN A 13 -11.47 -56.39 -31.67
CA ASN A 13 -10.90 -56.96 -32.88
C ASN A 13 -10.46 -58.38 -32.57
N TYR A 14 -10.90 -59.35 -33.38
CA TYR A 14 -10.55 -60.76 -33.18
C TYR A 14 -10.38 -61.48 -34.51
N LEU A 15 -9.68 -62.61 -34.45
CA LEU A 15 -9.51 -63.54 -35.56
C LEU A 15 -10.38 -64.77 -35.30
N ASP A 16 -11.00 -65.30 -36.35
CA ASP A 16 -11.58 -66.64 -36.30
C ASP A 16 -10.49 -67.73 -36.45
N THR A 17 -10.90 -68.99 -36.41
CA THR A 17 -10.01 -70.14 -36.60
C THR A 17 -9.42 -70.23 -38.02
N GLU A 18 -10.00 -69.51 -38.99
CA GLU A 18 -9.57 -69.47 -40.38
C GLU A 18 -8.64 -68.28 -40.68
N GLY A 19 -8.40 -67.40 -39.69
CA GLY A 19 -7.55 -66.22 -39.81
C GLY A 19 -8.26 -64.97 -40.35
N SER A 20 -9.59 -64.99 -40.46
CA SER A 20 -10.38 -63.83 -40.90
C SER A 20 -10.47 -62.80 -39.79
N VAL A 21 -10.28 -61.52 -40.13
CA VAL A 21 -10.34 -60.40 -39.18
C VAL A 21 -11.76 -59.91 -39.02
N PHE A 22 -12.24 -59.85 -37.78
CA PHE A 22 -13.54 -59.29 -37.42
C PHE A 22 -13.39 -58.15 -36.43
N GLN A 23 -14.33 -57.21 -36.51
CA GLN A 23 -14.45 -56.09 -35.59
C GLN A 23 -15.89 -56.01 -35.07
N THR A 24 -16.06 -55.86 -33.77
CA THR A 24 -17.39 -55.74 -33.14
C THR A 24 -17.36 -54.68 -32.05
N ALA A 25 -18.35 -53.78 -32.05
CA ALA A 25 -18.54 -52.82 -30.97
C ALA A 25 -19.24 -53.53 -29.79
N ILE A 26 -18.48 -53.91 -28.77
CA ILE A 26 -19.00 -54.60 -27.57
C ILE A 26 -19.54 -53.62 -26.53
N TYR A 27 -19.20 -52.35 -26.64
CA TYR A 27 -19.72 -51.27 -25.79
C TYR A 27 -19.91 -50.02 -26.64
N ASN A 28 -21.06 -49.37 -26.50
CA ASN A 28 -21.38 -48.11 -27.16
C ASN A 28 -22.41 -47.36 -26.31
N GLN A 29 -21.96 -46.74 -25.23
CA GLN A 29 -22.81 -46.05 -24.28
C GLN A 29 -22.16 -44.76 -23.79
N THR A 30 -23.00 -43.87 -23.26
CA THR A 30 -22.54 -42.66 -22.58
C THR A 30 -22.14 -43.00 -21.16
N VAL A 31 -20.88 -42.74 -20.81
CA VAL A 31 -20.34 -42.87 -19.46
C VAL A 31 -20.16 -41.50 -18.83
N THR A 32 -20.33 -41.41 -17.53
CA THR A 32 -20.07 -40.18 -16.77
C THR A 32 -18.70 -40.30 -16.12
N ILE A 33 -17.78 -39.42 -16.50
CA ILE A 33 -16.45 -39.37 -15.87
C ILE A 33 -16.54 -38.46 -14.66
N THR A 34 -16.24 -39.00 -13.48
CA THR A 34 -16.04 -38.23 -12.26
C THR A 34 -14.58 -37.84 -12.19
N GLU A 35 -14.26 -36.66 -12.67
CA GLU A 35 -12.95 -36.05 -12.43
C GLU A 35 -12.88 -35.67 -10.95
N LEU A 36 -11.77 -35.98 -10.29
CA LEU A 36 -11.45 -35.36 -9.01
C LEU A 36 -11.23 -33.88 -9.33
N GLU A 37 -11.92 -32.97 -8.64
CA GLU A 37 -11.60 -31.55 -8.72
C GLU A 37 -10.21 -31.35 -8.08
N GLU A 38 -9.15 -31.68 -8.82
CA GLU A 38 -7.78 -31.19 -8.57
C GLU A 38 -7.69 -29.74 -9.09
N GLY A 39 -8.67 -28.92 -8.71
CA GLY A 39 -8.64 -27.49 -8.88
C GLY A 39 -8.29 -26.89 -7.53
N LEU A 40 -7.14 -26.24 -7.42
CA LEU A 40 -6.87 -25.33 -6.30
C LEU A 40 -8.10 -24.42 -6.13
N ASP A 41 -8.77 -24.49 -4.99
CA ASP A 41 -9.95 -23.68 -4.72
C ASP A 41 -9.56 -22.19 -4.68
N GLY A 42 -9.73 -21.54 -5.83
CA GLY A 42 -9.35 -20.15 -6.05
C GLY A 42 -10.12 -19.18 -5.16
N GLU A 43 -11.35 -19.54 -4.76
CA GLU A 43 -12.16 -18.72 -3.85
C GLU A 43 -11.51 -18.65 -2.47
N THR A 44 -11.22 -19.82 -1.88
CA THR A 44 -10.57 -19.92 -0.57
C THR A 44 -9.15 -19.35 -0.58
N MET A 45 -8.38 -19.64 -1.63
CA MET A 45 -7.02 -19.07 -1.79
C MET A 45 -7.04 -17.54 -1.88
N PHE A 46 -7.94 -16.98 -2.69
CA PHE A 46 -8.09 -15.53 -2.81
C PHE A 46 -8.50 -14.90 -1.48
N MET A 47 -9.44 -15.52 -0.76
CA MET A 47 -9.87 -15.05 0.56
C MET A 47 -8.69 -14.95 1.54
N TYR A 48 -7.81 -15.94 1.59
CA TYR A 48 -6.65 -15.90 2.49
C TYR A 48 -5.63 -14.82 2.10
N ILE A 49 -5.33 -14.66 0.80
CA ILE A 49 -4.43 -13.60 0.33
C ILE A 49 -5.00 -12.22 0.67
N PHE A 50 -6.30 -12.03 0.44
CA PHE A 50 -7.00 -10.78 0.75
C PHE A 50 -6.98 -10.48 2.26
N LEU A 51 -7.22 -11.50 3.10
CA LEU A 51 -7.19 -11.37 4.56
C LEU A 51 -5.80 -10.97 5.06
N VAL A 52 -4.73 -11.60 4.55
CA VAL A 52 -3.34 -11.23 4.88
C VAL A 52 -3.06 -9.79 4.49
N GLY A 53 -3.52 -9.35 3.32
CA GLY A 53 -3.42 -7.95 2.88
C GLY A 53 -4.12 -6.98 3.82
N LEU A 54 -5.34 -7.29 4.26
CA LEU A 54 -6.09 -6.47 5.22
C LEU A 54 -5.37 -6.38 6.58
N VAL A 55 -4.83 -7.49 7.08
CA VAL A 55 -4.07 -7.51 8.34
C VAL A 55 -2.83 -6.62 8.23
N ALA A 56 -2.07 -6.74 7.14
CA ALA A 56 -0.89 -5.90 6.91
C ALA A 56 -1.26 -4.40 6.83
N LEU A 57 -2.36 -4.07 6.14
CA LEU A 57 -2.83 -2.70 6.02
C LEU A 57 -3.34 -2.13 7.36
N MET A 58 -4.01 -2.94 8.18
CA MET A 58 -4.40 -2.54 9.54
C MET A 58 -3.19 -2.29 10.43
N LEU A 59 -2.17 -3.15 10.40
CA LEU A 59 -0.93 -2.94 11.16
C LEU A 59 -0.22 -1.67 10.71
N PHE A 60 -0.11 -1.44 9.40
CA PHE A 60 0.48 -0.22 8.85
C PHE A 60 -0.32 1.04 9.23
N GLY A 61 -1.64 0.99 9.12
CA GLY A 61 -2.53 2.08 9.53
C GLY A 61 -2.41 2.39 11.02
N MET A 62 -2.39 1.36 11.87
CA MET A 62 -2.19 1.52 13.30
C MET A 62 -0.82 2.12 13.61
N TYR A 63 0.25 1.65 12.95
CA TYR A 63 1.59 2.22 13.08
C TYR A 63 1.62 3.71 12.72
N GLN A 64 1.03 4.11 11.58
CA GLN A 64 0.95 5.52 11.18
C GLN A 64 0.17 6.39 12.17
N VAL A 65 -0.97 5.89 12.67
CA VAL A 65 -1.77 6.62 13.67
C VAL A 65 -1.00 6.77 14.98
N LEU A 66 -0.34 5.71 15.44
CA LEU A 66 0.48 5.77 16.65
C LEU A 66 1.66 6.73 16.45
N GLU A 67 2.39 6.65 15.33
CA GLU A 67 3.51 7.53 15.02
C GLU A 67 3.09 9.01 15.01
N THR A 68 1.97 9.33 14.36
CA THR A 68 1.46 10.70 14.29
C THR A 68 0.93 11.22 15.63
N ARG A 69 0.34 10.37 16.47
CA ARG A 69 -0.23 10.75 17.78
C ARG A 69 0.79 10.79 18.91
N THR A 70 1.80 9.91 18.89
CA THR A 70 2.77 9.75 19.98
C THR A 70 4.05 10.55 19.78
N LYS A 71 4.41 10.93 18.54
CA LYS A 71 5.49 11.88 18.29
C LYS A 71 5.05 13.29 18.71
N LYS A 72 5.12 13.59 20.00
CA LYS A 72 5.26 14.97 20.46
C LYS A 72 6.55 15.49 19.83
N ARG A 73 6.44 16.45 18.90
CA ARG A 73 7.60 17.19 18.41
C ARG A 73 8.21 17.88 19.63
N LEU A 74 9.24 17.25 20.21
CA LEU A 74 10.12 17.94 21.14
C LEU A 74 10.58 19.19 20.40
N PRO A 75 10.41 20.39 20.97
CA PRO A 75 10.96 21.57 20.35
C PRO A 75 12.46 21.33 20.27
N VAL A 76 12.94 21.04 19.05
CA VAL A 76 14.37 21.01 18.78
C VAL A 76 14.81 22.40 19.19
N LYS A 77 15.67 22.46 20.21
CA LYS A 77 16.28 23.71 20.65
C LYS A 77 17.25 24.09 19.54
N ILE A 78 16.70 24.64 18.47
CA ILE A 78 17.46 25.21 17.39
C ILE A 78 18.10 26.45 18.01
N GLU A 79 19.41 26.44 18.12
CA GLU A 79 20.19 27.62 18.47
C GLU A 79 19.94 28.68 17.40
N LYS A 80 18.87 29.44 17.58
CA LYS A 80 18.77 30.74 16.94
C LYS A 80 19.79 31.56 17.72
N GLY A 81 20.91 31.93 17.10
CA GLY A 81 21.78 32.98 17.63
C GLY A 81 20.96 34.25 17.92
N THR A 82 21.62 35.29 18.45
CA THR A 82 20.98 36.50 18.99
C THR A 82 20.01 37.18 18.00
N GLY A 83 18.76 36.71 18.01
CA GLY A 83 17.76 37.02 16.98
C GLY A 83 16.83 38.17 17.36
N GLY A 84 16.98 38.70 18.58
CA GLY A 84 16.21 39.82 19.10
C GLY A 84 17.09 40.74 19.94
N MET A 85 16.79 42.04 19.90
CA MET A 85 17.51 43.08 20.67
C MET A 85 17.49 42.82 22.18
N SER A 86 16.54 42.02 22.68
CA SER A 86 16.41 41.61 24.09
C SER A 86 17.40 40.53 24.53
N ASP A 87 18.09 39.90 23.59
CA ASP A 87 19.04 38.80 23.82
C ASP A 87 20.50 39.30 23.76
N VAL A 88 20.68 40.62 23.62
CA VAL A 88 21.97 41.32 23.68
C VAL A 88 22.03 42.11 24.99
N ASP A 89 23.06 41.90 25.80
CA ASP A 89 23.32 42.73 26.97
C ASP A 89 23.84 44.12 26.53
N ILE A 90 23.04 45.14 26.78
CA ILE A 90 23.32 46.53 26.35
C ILE A 90 23.92 47.38 27.50
N SER A 91 24.22 46.77 28.64
CA SER A 91 24.71 47.43 29.86
C SER A 91 26.09 48.09 29.71
N TRP A 92 26.87 47.72 28.69
CA TRP A 92 28.19 48.31 28.39
C TRP A 92 28.11 49.61 27.58
N ILE A 93 26.95 49.93 26.99
CA ILE A 93 26.76 51.13 26.18
C ILE A 93 26.47 52.33 27.10
N PRO A 94 27.16 53.48 26.93
CA PRO A 94 26.87 54.68 27.71
C PRO A 94 25.41 55.12 27.61
N GLN A 95 24.84 55.53 28.75
CA GLN A 95 23.42 55.91 28.87
C GLN A 95 23.02 57.05 27.92
N GLU A 96 23.95 57.97 27.62
CA GLU A 96 23.70 59.03 26.63
C GLU A 96 23.42 58.47 25.24
N THR A 97 24.21 57.48 24.80
CA THR A 97 24.03 56.81 23.51
C THR A 97 22.74 56.01 23.46
N LEU A 98 22.35 55.36 24.58
CA LEU A 98 21.10 54.61 24.68
C LEU A 98 19.86 55.51 24.59
N ASN A 99 19.90 56.68 25.22
CA ASN A 99 18.80 57.63 25.18
C ASN A 99 18.59 58.22 23.78
N VAL A 100 19.68 58.42 23.02
CA VAL A 100 19.62 58.82 21.61
C VAL A 100 19.03 57.72 20.74
N MET A 101 19.45 56.46 20.94
CA MET A 101 18.96 55.30 20.20
C MET A 101 17.47 55.02 20.44
N ASN A 102 17.01 55.10 21.69
CA ASN A 102 15.60 54.93 22.05
C ASN A 102 14.70 56.06 21.51
N LYS A 103 15.21 57.31 21.46
CA LYS A 103 14.49 58.43 20.82
C LYS A 103 14.45 58.31 19.29
N ALA A 104 15.44 57.67 18.69
CA ALA A 104 15.59 57.52 17.26
C ALA A 104 15.06 56.18 16.72
N SER A 105 14.08 55.55 17.40
CA SER A 105 13.51 54.27 16.93
C SER A 105 13.12 54.37 15.45
N PRO A 106 13.80 53.66 14.54
CA PRO A 106 13.50 53.78 13.13
C PRO A 106 12.10 53.20 12.92
N LYS A 107 11.22 54.00 12.31
CA LYS A 107 9.92 53.55 11.78
C LYS A 107 10.14 52.18 11.13
N ALA A 108 9.52 51.15 11.70
CA ALA A 108 9.60 49.80 11.18
C ALA A 108 9.32 49.83 9.67
N SER A 109 10.30 49.45 8.87
CA SER A 109 10.15 49.43 7.41
C SER A 109 9.05 48.43 7.02
N PRO A 110 8.27 48.70 5.97
CA PRO A 110 7.14 47.84 5.60
C PRO A 110 7.63 46.42 5.29
N ARG A 111 7.29 45.46 6.15
CA ARG A 111 7.61 44.05 5.93
C ARG A 111 6.75 43.52 4.80
N LYS A 112 7.36 43.33 3.62
CA LYS A 112 6.71 42.75 2.43
C LYS A 112 6.27 41.31 2.75
N ARG A 113 4.95 41.09 2.86
CA ARG A 113 4.36 39.73 2.91
C ARG A 113 4.54 39.09 1.54
N THR A 114 5.34 38.03 1.44
CA THR A 114 5.34 37.19 0.25
C THR A 114 4.22 36.15 0.42
N ASN A 115 3.17 36.23 -0.40
CA ASN A 115 2.21 35.13 -0.51
C ASN A 115 2.91 34.04 -1.32
N ARG A 116 3.21 32.90 -0.69
CA ARG A 116 3.55 31.68 -1.42
C ARG A 116 2.23 31.09 -1.91
N ALA A 117 1.99 31.17 -3.22
CA ALA A 117 0.94 30.39 -3.86
C ALA A 117 1.32 28.91 -3.75
N ALA A 118 0.37 28.09 -3.31
CA ALA A 118 0.48 26.64 -3.36
C ALA A 118 0.58 26.20 -4.83
N GLY A 119 1.47 25.27 -5.12
CA GLY A 119 1.73 24.77 -6.47
C GLY A 119 0.49 24.16 -7.10
N ALA A 120 0.25 24.53 -8.35
CA ALA A 120 -0.51 23.73 -9.29
C ALA A 120 0.53 22.93 -10.08
N ASP A 121 0.56 21.62 -9.88
CA ASP A 121 1.22 20.69 -10.79
C ASP A 121 0.13 19.89 -11.51
N GLN A 122 0.37 19.75 -12.82
CA GLN A 122 -0.47 19.17 -13.87
C GLN A 122 -0.60 17.66 -13.76
#